data_AF-A0A7C7D8J2-F1
#
_entry.id   AF-A0A7C7D8J2-F1
#
_cell.length_a   1.000
_cell.length_b   1.000
_cell.length_c   1.000
_cell.angle_alpha   90.00
_cell.angle_beta   90.00
_cell.angle_gamma   90.00
#
_symmetry.space_group_name_H-M   'P 1'
#
loop_
_entity.id
_entity.type
_entity.pdbx_description
1 polymer ?
#
loop_
_entity_poly.entity_id
_entity_poly.type
_entity_poly.pdbx_seq_one_letter_code
_entity_poly.pdbx_strand_id
1 'polypeptide(L)'
;MIRRYAITGVMICALLTTQTFGQPVVLYAATESTGDLSQATSTTYVNPSYEEINRIIENIAKEKEIPSIILKAIAFKESSWRQFDKEGNPILSRLEHPAIGIMQVATYNDNDQETIDKLKTDLEFNIRMGADLLNEKWRFTPTIGDGDRNKLENWYFALWAYNIWTDKNNPNTLAATSPGTLTYQEKVFSILAQPEGFFAQYIEPMEVTPIPTELLPAAGVPAKDSVWATPEPIHYGDLNTSGTPGDESTDPNNSDNTEEPPGEEEVPDPPQTPEPLEFIRLAGENRIDTAIEQALSGWPAGAATVILARADHFPDALAGVPLAAQYDAPILLTSSQTLETRVEETIMALDPERVILLGGEGALSQGISDKLKDLGWGGDRQIRVSGLNRYGTAADIALATVEVSQDRSVGSIEAVAIATGENFPDALSIASIAGIKQMPILLTEGKTLPKETLEALRILNPQKVYLIGGEGAINPSIQNKIQEQLSLSSSQLVRLYGNSRYDTMAAVTEAFAAESQGLCFATGQEFPDALAGAALAARLKATVILLPKSSIEDYPRLKNAIARHPRNIEAQPYIFGGDGAVSPERVEELKELLGNTYLAGNILEKP
;
A
#
# COMPACT_ATOMS: atom_id res chain seq x y z
N MET A 1 -11.71 34.72 -78.47
CA MET A 1 -12.84 34.92 -77.54
C MET A 1 -12.25 35.22 -76.17
N ILE A 2 -12.25 36.49 -75.72
CA ILE A 2 -13.15 37.03 -74.66
C ILE A 2 -12.81 36.37 -73.31
N ARG A 3 -12.33 36.99 -72.20
CA ARG A 3 -12.23 38.36 -71.62
C ARG A 3 -11.17 38.26 -70.47
N ARG A 4 -10.11 39.10 -70.35
CA ARG A 4 -9.91 40.33 -69.50
C ARG A 4 -10.71 40.35 -68.17
N TYR A 5 -10.21 40.66 -66.96
CA TYR A 5 -9.28 41.69 -66.41
C TYR A 5 -8.69 41.18 -65.05
N ALA A 6 -7.38 41.32 -64.72
CA ALA A 6 -6.65 42.46 -64.08
C ALA A 6 -7.08 42.75 -62.60
N ILE A 7 -6.22 43.00 -61.61
CA ILE A 7 -5.22 44.09 -61.52
C ILE A 7 -4.13 43.79 -60.46
N THR A 8 -2.91 44.18 -60.82
CA THR A 8 -1.64 44.31 -60.09
C THR A 8 -1.64 45.50 -59.10
N GLY A 9 -0.92 45.41 -57.97
CA GLY A 9 -0.82 46.52 -57.01
C GLY A 9 0.45 46.55 -56.16
N VAL A 10 1.53 47.08 -56.75
CA VAL A 10 2.54 47.99 -56.16
C VAL A 10 3.41 47.55 -54.98
N MET A 11 4.71 47.42 -55.29
CA MET A 11 5.87 47.49 -54.40
C MET A 11 6.00 48.89 -53.78
N ILE A 12 6.09 49.01 -52.44
CA ILE A 12 6.68 50.16 -51.76
C ILE A 12 7.67 49.63 -50.71
N CYS A 13 8.95 49.91 -50.92
CA CYS A 13 9.98 49.90 -49.89
C CYS A 13 9.82 51.12 -48.99
N ALA A 14 9.79 50.92 -47.66
CA ALA A 14 10.32 51.88 -46.69
C ALA A 14 10.59 51.23 -45.32
N LEU A 15 11.88 51.08 -45.01
CA LEU A 15 12.56 51.29 -43.72
C LEU A 15 11.98 50.73 -42.40
N LEU A 16 12.72 49.75 -41.87
CA LEU A 16 13.30 49.69 -40.52
C LEU A 16 12.37 49.98 -39.32
N THR A 17 11.88 48.90 -38.70
CA THR A 17 12.01 48.72 -37.24
C THR A 17 12.50 47.30 -36.97
N THR A 18 13.62 47.20 -36.26
CA THR A 18 14.17 45.93 -35.78
C THR A 18 13.29 45.38 -34.65
N GLN A 19 12.49 44.36 -34.93
CA GLN A 19 12.15 43.37 -33.91
C GLN A 19 12.99 42.13 -34.18
N THR A 20 13.95 41.90 -33.29
CA THR A 20 14.66 40.63 -33.18
C THR A 20 13.62 39.55 -32.90
N PHE A 21 13.29 38.73 -33.91
CA PHE A 21 12.69 37.44 -33.64
C PHE A 21 13.72 36.63 -32.85
N GLY A 22 13.44 36.42 -31.57
CA GLY A 22 14.20 35.49 -30.75
C GLY A 22 14.16 34.12 -31.43
N GLN A 23 15.33 33.51 -31.58
CA GLN A 23 15.43 32.09 -31.91
C GLN A 23 14.64 31.30 -30.84
N PRO A 24 13.91 30.24 -31.22
CA PRO A 24 13.27 29.38 -30.24
C PRO A 24 14.34 28.85 -29.27
N VAL A 25 14.13 29.05 -27.98
CA VAL A 25 14.99 28.50 -26.93
C VAL A 25 14.73 26.99 -26.88
N VAL A 26 15.73 26.21 -27.27
CA VAL A 26 15.77 24.77 -27.05
C VAL A 26 16.24 24.56 -25.62
N LEU A 27 15.32 24.21 -24.71
CA LEU A 27 15.69 23.76 -23.36
C LEU A 27 15.93 22.26 -23.42
N TYR A 28 17.16 21.85 -23.12
CA TYR A 28 17.46 20.48 -22.72
C TYR A 28 16.97 20.30 -21.29
N ALA A 29 16.36 19.15 -20.98
CA ALA A 29 15.86 18.84 -19.65
C ALA A 29 17.02 18.90 -18.63
N ALA A 30 17.04 19.92 -17.78
CA ALA A 30 17.92 19.96 -16.63
C ALA A 30 17.37 20.90 -15.54
N THR A 31 17.22 20.30 -14.34
CA THR A 31 17.58 20.81 -13.01
C THR A 31 17.18 22.24 -12.63
N GLU A 32 16.31 22.32 -11.61
CA GLU A 32 15.97 23.46 -10.74
C GLU A 32 16.39 24.88 -11.18
N SER A 33 15.40 25.75 -11.40
CA SER A 33 15.60 27.19 -11.22
C SER A 33 14.29 27.93 -10.98
N THR A 34 14.29 28.73 -9.93
CA THR A 34 13.28 29.69 -9.48
C THR A 34 13.13 30.87 -10.45
N GLY A 35 11.90 31.23 -10.84
CA GLY A 35 11.62 32.59 -11.36
C GLY A 35 10.44 32.78 -12.31
N ASP A 36 9.43 33.48 -11.80
CA ASP A 36 8.44 34.40 -12.41
C ASP A 36 7.65 34.01 -13.70
N LEU A 37 6.32 34.01 -13.55
CA LEU A 37 5.31 33.68 -14.56
C LEU A 37 4.84 34.94 -15.30
N SER A 38 5.40 35.23 -16.48
CA SER A 38 4.64 35.96 -17.52
C SER A 38 5.25 35.77 -18.92
N GLN A 39 4.63 34.89 -19.71
CA GLN A 39 4.42 34.90 -21.17
C GLN A 39 4.35 33.45 -21.68
N ALA A 40 3.13 33.01 -22.03
CA ALA A 40 2.89 31.73 -22.67
C ALA A 40 3.52 31.73 -24.07
N THR A 41 4.70 31.11 -24.18
CA THR A 41 5.26 30.67 -25.45
C THR A 41 5.03 29.17 -25.56
N SER A 42 4.47 28.72 -26.68
CA SER A 42 4.28 27.30 -27.00
C SER A 42 5.64 26.60 -26.98
N THR A 43 5.93 25.88 -25.90
CA THR A 43 7.15 25.08 -25.72
C THR A 43 6.95 23.74 -26.44
N THR A 44 7.79 23.46 -27.45
CA THR A 44 7.82 22.16 -28.14
C THR A 44 8.87 21.28 -27.47
N TYR A 45 8.45 20.22 -26.77
CA TYR A 45 9.37 19.27 -26.15
C TYR A 45 10.04 18.37 -27.20
N VAL A 46 11.28 17.97 -26.96
CA VAL A 46 12.05 17.09 -27.85
C VAL A 46 12.61 15.95 -27.02
N ASN A 47 12.54 14.72 -27.54
CA ASN A 47 13.18 13.58 -26.88
C ASN A 47 14.71 13.80 -26.81
N PRO A 48 15.35 13.52 -25.67
CA PRO A 48 16.80 13.49 -25.58
C PRO A 48 17.42 12.47 -26.55
N SER A 49 18.74 12.55 -26.73
CA SER A 49 19.46 11.56 -27.53
C SER A 49 19.31 10.15 -26.93
N TYR A 50 19.38 9.10 -27.76
CA TYR A 50 19.32 7.73 -27.26
C TYR A 50 20.43 7.43 -26.22
N GLU A 51 21.61 8.05 -26.38
CA GLU A 51 22.70 7.97 -25.40
C GLU A 51 22.29 8.52 -24.03
N GLU A 52 21.61 9.66 -24.02
CA GLU A 52 21.14 10.30 -22.79
C GLU A 52 20.01 9.51 -22.13
N ILE A 53 19.06 9.00 -22.92
CA ILE A 53 18.00 8.11 -22.43
C ILE A 53 18.62 6.83 -21.84
N ASN A 54 19.58 6.21 -22.54
CA ASN A 54 20.29 5.03 -22.06
C ASN A 54 20.92 5.28 -20.68
N ARG A 55 21.67 6.37 -20.55
CA ARG A 55 22.32 6.76 -19.28
C ARG A 55 21.30 6.97 -18.15
N ILE A 56 20.17 7.60 -18.43
CA ILE A 56 19.10 7.81 -17.44
C ILE A 56 18.52 6.47 -16.99
N ILE A 57 18.21 5.57 -17.94
CA ILE A 57 17.67 4.24 -17.65
C ILE A 57 18.68 3.43 -16.82
N GLU A 58 19.96 3.41 -17.18
CA GLU A 58 21.01 2.69 -16.43
C GLU A 58 21.16 3.20 -15.00
N ASN A 59 21.16 4.53 -14.81
CA ASN A 59 21.27 5.13 -13.49
C ASN A 59 20.07 4.75 -12.60
N ILE A 60 18.84 4.87 -13.14
CA ILE A 60 17.63 4.51 -12.41
C ILE A 60 17.59 3.01 -12.14
N ALA A 61 17.92 2.18 -13.12
CA ALA A 61 17.92 0.73 -12.98
C ALA A 61 18.88 0.29 -11.85
N LYS A 62 20.08 0.87 -11.82
CA LYS A 62 21.05 0.64 -10.75
C LYS A 62 20.52 1.10 -9.38
N GLU A 63 19.92 2.29 -9.30
CA GLU A 63 19.34 2.81 -8.05
C GLU A 63 18.19 1.93 -7.54
N LYS A 64 17.38 1.41 -8.45
CA LYS A 64 16.19 0.60 -8.15
C LYS A 64 16.50 -0.90 -8.08
N GLU A 65 17.78 -1.28 -8.21
CA GLU A 65 18.26 -2.66 -8.20
C GLU A 65 17.51 -3.55 -9.21
N ILE A 66 17.35 -3.04 -10.44
CA ILE A 66 16.74 -3.73 -11.58
C ILE A 66 17.83 -3.91 -12.64
N PRO A 67 17.99 -5.09 -13.27
CA PRO A 67 18.86 -5.21 -14.43
C PRO A 67 18.52 -4.16 -15.49
N SER A 68 19.48 -3.34 -15.91
CA SER A 68 19.21 -2.22 -16.81
C SER A 68 18.61 -2.68 -18.13
N ILE A 69 19.04 -3.85 -18.62
CA ILE A 69 18.51 -4.46 -19.84
C ILE A 69 16.99 -4.73 -19.77
N ILE A 70 16.46 -5.09 -18.60
CA ILE A 70 15.01 -5.28 -18.40
C ILE A 70 14.29 -3.93 -18.56
N LEU A 71 14.76 -2.90 -17.86
CA LEU A 71 14.14 -1.58 -17.91
C LEU A 71 14.24 -0.93 -19.29
N LYS A 72 15.38 -1.11 -19.98
CA LYS A 72 15.62 -0.72 -21.37
C LYS A 72 14.63 -1.40 -22.32
N ALA A 73 14.41 -2.71 -22.16
CA ALA A 73 13.49 -3.48 -23.00
C ALA A 73 12.04 -3.09 -22.79
N ILE A 74 11.62 -2.81 -21.55
CA ILE A 74 10.28 -2.27 -21.24
C ILE A 74 10.11 -0.91 -21.91
N ALA A 75 11.01 0.06 -21.68
CA ALA A 75 10.95 1.37 -22.30
C ALA A 75 10.88 1.29 -23.84
N PHE A 76 11.61 0.34 -24.44
CA PHE A 76 11.59 0.10 -25.88
C PHE A 76 10.25 -0.48 -26.33
N LYS A 77 9.73 -1.47 -25.59
CA LYS A 77 8.44 -2.10 -25.84
C LYS A 77 7.28 -1.13 -25.75
N GLU A 78 7.32 -0.22 -24.78
CA GLU A 78 6.24 0.71 -24.47
C GLU A 78 6.17 1.88 -25.44
N SER A 79 7.31 2.46 -25.80
CA SER A 79 7.33 3.72 -26.57
C SER A 79 8.43 3.81 -27.63
N SER A 80 9.28 2.80 -27.73
CA SER A 80 10.53 2.84 -28.50
C SER A 80 11.46 3.96 -28.01
N TRP A 81 11.60 4.09 -26.68
CA TRP A 81 12.37 5.12 -26.00
C TRP A 81 11.94 6.54 -26.35
N ARG A 82 10.63 6.81 -26.31
CA ARG A 82 10.09 8.13 -26.59
C ARG A 82 9.17 8.59 -25.47
N GLN A 83 9.44 9.78 -24.96
CA GLN A 83 8.53 10.52 -24.09
C GLN A 83 7.54 11.35 -24.92
N PHE A 84 8.02 11.92 -26.03
CA PHE A 84 7.26 12.84 -26.87
C PHE A 84 7.09 12.34 -28.31
N ASP A 85 6.02 12.76 -28.98
CA ASP A 85 5.83 12.59 -30.42
C ASP A 85 6.65 13.63 -31.24
N LYS A 86 6.50 13.62 -32.57
CA LYS A 86 7.24 14.52 -33.47
C LYS A 86 6.74 15.98 -33.40
N GLU A 87 5.55 16.20 -32.85
CA GLU A 87 4.98 17.52 -32.58
C GLU A 87 5.37 18.05 -31.18
N GLY A 88 6.07 17.23 -30.38
CA GLY A 88 6.49 17.56 -29.02
C GLY A 88 5.42 17.35 -27.95
N ASN A 89 4.36 16.61 -28.26
CA ASN A 89 3.34 16.23 -27.27
C ASN A 89 3.77 14.96 -26.52
N PRO A 90 3.42 14.79 -25.23
CA PRO A 90 3.66 13.54 -24.53
C PRO A 90 2.94 12.36 -25.20
N ILE A 91 3.58 11.20 -25.22
CA ILE A 91 2.97 9.96 -25.73
C ILE A 91 1.95 9.45 -24.72
N LEU A 92 0.72 9.22 -25.17
CA LEU A 92 -0.41 8.75 -24.38
C LEU A 92 -1.03 7.51 -25.04
N SER A 93 -1.39 6.48 -24.27
CA SER A 93 -2.01 5.28 -24.83
C SER A 93 -3.45 5.48 -25.33
N ARG A 94 -4.19 6.45 -24.77
CA ARG A 94 -5.59 6.76 -25.09
C ARG A 94 -5.97 8.18 -24.65
N LEU A 95 -7.21 8.60 -24.89
CA LEU A 95 -7.67 9.95 -24.58
C LEU A 95 -8.04 10.15 -23.11
N GLU A 96 -8.64 9.16 -22.46
CA GLU A 96 -9.09 9.21 -21.06
C GLU A 96 -8.30 8.21 -20.22
N HIS A 97 -7.78 8.64 -19.06
CA HIS A 97 -6.91 7.85 -18.18
C HIS A 97 -5.78 7.12 -18.93
N PRO A 98 -4.92 7.87 -19.65
CA PRO A 98 -3.86 7.28 -20.46
C PRO A 98 -2.75 6.63 -19.65
N ALA A 99 -2.08 5.66 -20.25
CA ALA A 99 -0.71 5.34 -19.88
C ALA A 99 0.19 6.45 -20.46
N ILE A 100 1.08 7.02 -19.64
CA ILE A 100 1.80 8.26 -19.98
C ILE A 100 3.28 7.97 -20.21
N GLY A 101 3.83 8.52 -21.30
CA GLY A 101 5.28 8.71 -21.51
C GLY A 101 6.06 7.45 -21.86
N ILE A 102 7.37 7.52 -21.68
CA ILE A 102 8.33 6.51 -22.15
C ILE A 102 8.10 5.12 -21.56
N MET A 103 7.68 5.04 -20.29
CA MET A 103 7.36 3.79 -19.60
C MET A 103 5.88 3.41 -19.64
N GLN A 104 5.03 4.24 -20.27
CA GLN A 104 3.58 4.06 -20.29
C GLN A 104 3.02 3.82 -18.87
N VAL A 105 3.32 4.74 -17.95
CA VAL A 105 2.84 4.69 -16.56
C VAL A 105 1.33 4.93 -16.54
N ALA A 106 0.56 3.94 -16.08
CA ALA A 106 -0.91 3.99 -16.03
C ALA A 106 -1.49 4.04 -14.60
N THR A 107 -0.64 3.92 -13.59
CA THR A 107 -1.03 3.94 -12.18
C THR A 107 -0.60 5.27 -11.56
N TYR A 108 -1.53 6.21 -11.48
CA TYR A 108 -1.33 7.52 -10.85
C TYR A 108 -2.70 8.09 -10.43
N ASN A 109 -2.69 9.04 -9.49
CA ASN A 109 -3.92 9.70 -9.04
C ASN A 109 -4.38 10.73 -10.08
N ASP A 110 -5.57 10.56 -10.66
CA ASP A 110 -6.13 11.47 -11.66
C ASP A 110 -6.36 12.91 -11.16
N ASN A 111 -6.39 13.10 -9.83
CA ASN A 111 -6.53 14.42 -9.21
C ASN A 111 -5.18 15.06 -8.86
N ASP A 112 -4.07 14.32 -8.97
CA ASP A 112 -2.72 14.85 -8.74
C ASP A 112 -2.14 15.40 -10.04
N GLN A 113 -2.56 16.64 -10.36
CA GLN A 113 -2.15 17.30 -11.59
C GLN A 113 -0.62 17.52 -11.65
N GLU A 114 0.05 17.69 -10.50
CA GLU A 114 1.50 17.87 -10.46
C GLU A 114 2.22 16.60 -10.92
N THR A 115 1.82 15.44 -10.38
CA THR A 115 2.37 14.15 -10.80
C THR A 115 2.06 13.86 -12.26
N ILE A 116 0.84 14.15 -12.72
CA ILE A 116 0.46 13.97 -14.13
C ILE A 116 1.31 14.86 -15.05
N ASP A 117 1.55 16.12 -14.67
CA ASP A 117 2.35 17.05 -15.46
C ASP A 117 3.82 16.61 -15.50
N LYS A 118 4.37 16.11 -14.40
CA LYS A 118 5.70 15.47 -14.35
C LYS A 118 5.75 14.22 -15.22
N LEU A 119 4.80 13.30 -15.12
CA LEU A 119 4.73 12.11 -15.98
C LEU A 119 4.71 12.46 -17.47
N LYS A 120 4.09 13.57 -17.85
CA LYS A 120 4.03 14.06 -19.23
C LYS A 120 5.31 14.71 -19.69
N THR A 121 6.00 15.47 -18.83
CA THR A 121 7.06 16.41 -19.26
C THR A 121 8.46 16.05 -18.78
N ASP A 122 8.58 15.28 -17.71
CA ASP A 122 9.83 14.86 -17.09
C ASP A 122 10.13 13.39 -17.43
N LEU A 123 11.13 13.19 -18.29
CA LEU A 123 11.59 11.89 -18.74
C LEU A 123 12.12 11.04 -17.57
N GLU A 124 12.94 11.62 -16.69
CA GLU A 124 13.57 10.89 -15.60
C GLU A 124 12.52 10.45 -14.58
N PHE A 125 11.58 11.35 -14.25
CA PHE A 125 10.45 11.05 -13.39
C PHE A 125 9.59 9.91 -13.96
N ASN A 126 9.29 9.94 -15.27
CA ASN A 126 8.51 8.88 -15.92
C ASN A 126 9.23 7.51 -15.86
N ILE A 127 10.53 7.47 -16.14
CA ILE A 127 11.33 6.24 -16.05
C ILE A 127 11.36 5.71 -14.62
N ARG A 128 11.57 6.60 -13.66
CA ARG A 128 11.63 6.26 -12.23
C ARG A 128 10.31 5.66 -11.74
N MET A 129 9.19 6.26 -12.14
CA MET A 129 7.88 5.74 -11.77
C MET A 129 7.57 4.39 -12.44
N GLY A 130 7.97 4.19 -13.69
CA GLY A 130 7.90 2.87 -14.32
C GLY A 130 8.75 1.82 -13.59
N ALA A 131 9.96 2.17 -13.16
CA ALA A 131 10.82 1.28 -12.39
C ALA A 131 10.23 0.95 -11.00
N ASP A 132 9.64 1.93 -10.32
CA ASP A 132 8.97 1.74 -9.03
C ASP A 132 7.76 0.79 -9.17
N LEU A 133 6.94 0.97 -10.22
CA LEU A 133 5.86 0.04 -10.54
C LEU A 133 6.38 -1.38 -10.79
N LEU A 134 7.45 -1.56 -11.56
CA LEU A 134 8.02 -2.88 -11.78
C LEU A 134 8.53 -3.53 -10.48
N ASN A 135 9.09 -2.74 -9.57
CA ASN A 135 9.52 -3.22 -8.25
C ASN A 135 8.36 -3.59 -7.33
N GLU A 136 7.28 -2.82 -7.35
CA GLU A 136 6.02 -3.23 -6.74
C GLU A 136 5.57 -4.56 -7.34
N LYS A 137 5.67 -4.70 -8.68
CA LYS A 137 5.25 -5.91 -9.38
C LYS A 137 6.08 -7.15 -9.02
N TRP A 138 7.38 -6.97 -8.81
CA TRP A 138 8.27 -8.00 -8.30
C TRP A 138 7.86 -8.52 -6.92
N ARG A 139 7.42 -7.63 -6.01
CA ARG A 139 7.10 -8.01 -4.63
C ARG A 139 5.82 -8.83 -4.48
N PHE A 140 4.82 -8.59 -5.33
CA PHE A 140 3.51 -9.25 -5.19
C PHE A 140 3.37 -10.51 -6.07
N THR A 141 4.22 -10.67 -7.08
CA THR A 141 4.19 -11.84 -7.96
C THR A 141 4.89 -13.04 -7.33
N PRO A 142 4.60 -14.27 -7.79
CA PRO A 142 5.30 -15.44 -7.29
C PRO A 142 6.81 -15.38 -7.57
N THR A 143 7.60 -15.98 -6.69
CA THR A 143 9.05 -16.02 -6.83
C THR A 143 9.50 -17.18 -7.71
N ILE A 144 10.46 -16.92 -8.59
CA ILE A 144 11.19 -17.95 -9.35
C ILE A 144 12.56 -18.11 -8.70
N GLY A 145 12.95 -19.37 -8.51
CA GLY A 145 14.23 -19.77 -7.93
C GLY A 145 14.47 -19.20 -6.55
N ASP A 146 15.64 -18.60 -6.38
CA ASP A 146 16.12 -17.98 -5.14
C ASP A 146 15.76 -16.49 -5.03
N GLY A 147 14.99 -15.94 -5.97
CA GLY A 147 14.66 -14.52 -5.98
C GLY A 147 15.87 -13.61 -6.23
N ASP A 148 16.98 -14.14 -6.77
CA ASP A 148 18.11 -13.32 -7.19
C ASP A 148 17.65 -12.36 -8.29
N ARG A 149 17.69 -11.06 -8.00
CA ARG A 149 17.27 -9.98 -8.89
C ARG A 149 18.21 -9.81 -10.08
N ASN A 150 19.42 -10.35 -10.01
CA ASN A 150 20.32 -10.32 -11.15
C ASN A 150 20.00 -11.42 -12.17
N LYS A 151 19.25 -12.47 -11.81
CA LYS A 151 18.81 -13.51 -12.75
C LYS A 151 17.61 -13.01 -13.55
N LEU A 152 17.74 -12.95 -14.87
CA LEU A 152 16.73 -12.34 -15.74
C LEU A 152 15.45 -13.15 -15.81
N GLU A 153 15.57 -14.48 -15.74
CA GLU A 153 14.43 -15.39 -15.70
C GLU A 153 13.52 -15.12 -14.49
N ASN A 154 14.11 -14.67 -13.37
CA ASN A 154 13.35 -14.41 -12.15
C ASN A 154 12.37 -13.23 -12.30
N TRP A 155 12.54 -12.37 -13.32
CA TRP A 155 11.66 -11.24 -13.60
C TRP A 155 10.41 -11.62 -14.39
N TYR A 156 10.26 -12.88 -14.83
CA TYR A 156 9.19 -13.29 -15.75
C TYR A 156 7.78 -12.90 -15.27
N PHE A 157 7.44 -13.17 -14.01
CA PHE A 157 6.12 -12.83 -13.48
C PHE A 157 5.93 -11.34 -13.21
N ALA A 158 6.97 -10.65 -12.72
CA ALA A 158 6.95 -9.21 -12.57
C ALA A 158 6.68 -8.50 -13.91
N LEU A 159 7.26 -9.01 -15.01
CA LEU A 159 7.03 -8.51 -16.37
C LEU A 159 5.62 -8.78 -16.87
N TRP A 160 5.08 -9.97 -16.61
CA TRP A 160 3.68 -10.26 -16.91
C TRP A 160 2.78 -9.28 -16.16
N ALA A 161 3.00 -9.10 -14.86
CA ALA A 161 2.25 -8.18 -14.01
C ALA A 161 2.38 -6.71 -14.41
N TYR A 162 3.55 -6.30 -14.93
CA TYR A 162 3.77 -4.94 -15.43
C TYR A 162 2.77 -4.57 -16.52
N ASN A 163 2.35 -5.54 -17.32
CA ASN A 163 1.31 -5.38 -18.35
C ASN A 163 -0.06 -5.89 -17.90
N ILE A 164 -0.39 -5.80 -16.61
CA ILE A 164 -1.61 -6.27 -15.95
C ILE A 164 -1.55 -7.79 -15.63
N TRP A 165 -1.70 -8.11 -14.35
CA TRP A 165 -1.70 -9.47 -13.80
C TRP A 165 -3.04 -10.19 -14.02
N THR A 166 -3.31 -10.59 -15.26
CA THR A 166 -4.54 -11.30 -15.64
C THR A 166 -4.28 -12.48 -16.56
N ASP A 167 -5.30 -13.33 -16.70
CA ASP A 167 -5.33 -14.47 -17.63
C ASP A 167 -5.09 -14.08 -19.10
N LYS A 168 -5.34 -12.81 -19.48
CA LYS A 168 -5.09 -12.33 -20.86
C LYS A 168 -3.61 -12.38 -21.24
N ASN A 169 -2.72 -12.33 -20.25
CA ASN A 169 -1.28 -12.40 -20.43
C ASN A 169 -0.72 -13.79 -20.06
N ASN A 170 -1.59 -14.78 -19.85
CA ASN A 170 -1.18 -16.16 -19.69
C ASN A 170 -0.78 -16.76 -21.06
N PRO A 171 0.45 -17.26 -21.22
CA PRO A 171 0.90 -17.88 -22.48
C PRO A 171 0.03 -19.05 -22.92
N ASN A 172 -0.46 -19.87 -22.00
CA ASN A 172 -1.31 -21.02 -22.33
C ASN A 172 -2.69 -20.56 -22.84
N THR A 173 -3.29 -19.59 -22.16
CA THR A 173 -4.58 -19.00 -22.58
C THR A 173 -4.45 -18.29 -23.93
N LEU A 174 -3.38 -17.53 -24.12
CA LEU A 174 -3.14 -16.80 -25.35
C LEU A 174 -2.81 -17.75 -26.51
N ALA A 175 -2.03 -18.80 -26.29
CA ALA A 175 -1.75 -19.82 -27.30
C ALA A 175 -3.03 -20.56 -27.73
N ALA A 176 -3.94 -20.84 -26.79
CA ALA A 176 -5.21 -21.48 -27.09
C ALA A 176 -6.17 -20.58 -27.89
N THR A 177 -6.15 -19.27 -27.66
CA THR A 177 -7.10 -18.31 -28.28
C THR A 177 -6.53 -17.61 -29.52
N SER A 178 -5.21 -17.42 -29.59
CA SER A 178 -4.48 -16.69 -30.65
C SER A 178 -3.08 -17.29 -30.91
N PRO A 179 -3.01 -18.49 -31.52
CA PRO A 179 -1.74 -19.20 -31.74
C PRO A 179 -0.67 -18.34 -32.43
N GLY A 180 0.56 -18.39 -31.92
CA GLY A 180 1.71 -17.63 -32.45
C GLY A 180 1.81 -16.18 -31.96
N THR A 181 0.91 -15.74 -31.07
CA THR A 181 1.00 -14.42 -30.44
C THR A 181 1.79 -14.51 -29.13
N LEU A 182 2.83 -13.69 -28.98
CA LEU A 182 3.59 -13.57 -27.74
C LEU A 182 2.84 -12.73 -26.70
N THR A 183 2.87 -13.17 -25.44
CA THR A 183 2.48 -12.40 -24.25
C THR A 183 3.46 -11.27 -23.98
N TYR A 184 3.17 -10.41 -23.01
CA TYR A 184 4.00 -9.22 -22.77
C TYR A 184 5.43 -9.56 -22.33
N GLN A 185 5.57 -10.43 -21.32
CA GLN A 185 6.85 -10.91 -20.82
C GLN A 185 7.66 -11.62 -21.92
N GLU A 186 7.00 -12.41 -22.78
CA GLU A 186 7.64 -13.05 -23.93
C GLU A 186 8.10 -12.03 -24.98
N LYS A 187 7.36 -10.93 -25.18
CA LYS A 187 7.78 -9.83 -26.05
C LYS A 187 8.99 -9.10 -25.49
N VAL A 188 9.04 -8.85 -24.19
CA VAL A 188 10.20 -8.23 -23.53
C VAL A 188 11.44 -9.11 -23.71
N PHE A 189 11.33 -10.42 -23.46
CA PHE A 189 12.44 -11.35 -23.68
C PHE A 189 12.80 -11.49 -25.17
N SER A 190 11.83 -11.46 -26.08
CA SER A 190 12.10 -11.45 -27.52
C SER A 190 12.86 -10.19 -27.97
N ILE A 191 12.60 -9.03 -27.35
CA ILE A 191 13.33 -7.78 -27.62
C ILE A 191 14.79 -7.90 -27.17
N LEU A 192 15.04 -8.59 -26.05
CA LEU A 192 16.41 -8.86 -25.58
C LEU A 192 17.14 -9.86 -26.48
N ALA A 193 16.46 -10.90 -26.94
CA ALA A 193 17.01 -11.92 -27.82
C ALA A 193 17.41 -11.36 -29.20
N GLN A 194 16.61 -10.43 -29.73
CA GLN A 194 16.76 -9.91 -31.09
C GLN A 194 16.57 -8.39 -31.10
N PRO A 195 17.52 -7.61 -30.52
CA PRO A 195 17.42 -6.16 -30.53
C PRO A 195 17.59 -5.64 -31.96
N GLU A 196 16.69 -4.74 -32.38
CA GLU A 196 16.66 -4.20 -33.74
C GLU A 196 16.89 -2.68 -33.77
N GLY A 197 17.28 -2.17 -34.94
CA GLY A 197 17.39 -0.73 -35.17
C GLY A 197 18.43 -0.05 -34.28
N PHE A 198 18.08 1.11 -33.70
CA PHE A 198 18.99 1.83 -32.80
C PHE A 198 19.27 1.06 -31.50
N PHE A 199 18.31 0.24 -31.06
CA PHE A 199 18.35 -0.43 -29.78
C PHE A 199 19.48 -1.48 -29.70
N ALA A 200 19.82 -2.09 -30.84
CA ALA A 200 20.96 -2.99 -30.98
C ALA A 200 22.33 -2.37 -30.64
N GLN A 201 22.42 -1.04 -30.52
CA GLN A 201 23.64 -0.34 -30.08
C GLN A 201 23.78 -0.31 -28.55
N TYR A 202 22.70 -0.57 -27.81
CA TYR A 202 22.60 -0.37 -26.35
C TYR A 202 22.37 -1.66 -25.56
N ILE A 203 22.13 -2.78 -26.25
CA ILE A 203 21.93 -4.11 -25.68
C ILE A 203 22.65 -5.15 -26.54
N GLU A 204 23.44 -6.00 -25.89
CA GLU A 204 23.94 -7.22 -26.50
C GLU A 204 22.81 -8.28 -26.55
N PRO A 205 22.57 -8.94 -27.71
CA PRO A 205 21.53 -9.95 -27.83
C PRO A 205 21.63 -11.04 -26.76
N MET A 206 20.53 -11.32 -26.07
CA MET A 206 20.47 -12.30 -24.99
C MET A 206 19.16 -13.09 -25.01
N GLU A 207 19.27 -14.40 -25.23
CA GLU A 207 18.13 -15.33 -25.22
C GLU A 207 17.82 -15.80 -23.79
N VAL A 208 17.10 -14.97 -23.03
CA VAL A 208 16.64 -15.33 -21.67
C VAL A 208 15.79 -16.60 -21.73
N THR A 209 16.06 -17.55 -20.83
CA THR A 209 15.40 -18.85 -20.86
C THR A 209 13.93 -18.72 -20.42
N PRO A 210 12.94 -19.06 -21.28
CA PRO A 210 11.54 -18.92 -20.91
C PRO A 210 11.12 -19.96 -19.87
N ILE A 211 10.10 -19.64 -19.07
CA ILE A 211 9.45 -20.61 -18.20
C ILE A 211 8.70 -21.63 -19.08
N PRO A 212 8.95 -22.95 -18.91
CA PRO A 212 8.23 -23.97 -19.68
C PRO A 212 6.72 -23.85 -19.49
N THR A 213 5.96 -23.87 -20.59
CA THR A 213 4.52 -23.59 -20.58
C THR A 213 3.72 -24.64 -19.82
N GLU A 214 4.22 -25.87 -19.74
CA GLU A 214 3.67 -26.95 -18.92
C GLU A 214 3.74 -26.69 -17.42
N LEU A 215 4.60 -25.77 -16.97
CA LEU A 215 4.69 -25.33 -15.57
C LEU A 215 3.78 -24.13 -15.27
N LEU A 216 3.14 -23.57 -16.30
CA LEU A 216 2.20 -22.46 -16.17
C LEU A 216 0.77 -23.01 -16.11
N PRO A 217 -0.16 -22.32 -15.41
CA PRO A 217 -1.55 -22.74 -15.37
C PRO A 217 -2.17 -22.69 -16.77
N ALA A 218 -3.09 -23.61 -17.06
CA ALA A 218 -3.77 -23.67 -18.36
C ALA A 218 -4.66 -22.43 -18.62
N ALA A 219 -5.18 -21.82 -17.55
CA ALA A 219 -5.89 -20.56 -17.53
C ALA A 219 -5.76 -19.92 -16.14
N GLY A 220 -6.01 -18.62 -16.05
CA GLY A 220 -5.82 -17.80 -14.85
C GLY A 220 -4.40 -17.27 -14.71
N VAL A 221 -4.11 -16.72 -13.55
CA VAL A 221 -2.76 -16.32 -13.14
C VAL A 221 -2.17 -17.37 -12.20
N PRO A 222 -0.84 -17.51 -12.13
CA PRO A 222 -0.22 -18.40 -11.17
C PRO A 222 -0.52 -17.99 -9.72
N ALA A 223 -0.69 -18.97 -8.83
CA ALA A 223 -0.90 -18.72 -7.41
C ALA A 223 0.39 -18.17 -6.76
N LYS A 224 0.24 -17.27 -5.78
CA LYS A 224 1.36 -16.54 -5.16
C LYS A 224 2.39 -17.46 -4.50
N ASP A 225 1.95 -18.59 -3.95
CA ASP A 225 2.76 -19.59 -3.23
C ASP A 225 3.37 -20.66 -4.15
N SER A 226 3.11 -20.60 -5.45
CA SER A 226 3.69 -21.53 -6.40
C SER A 226 5.21 -21.33 -6.49
N VAL A 227 5.94 -22.44 -6.62
CA VAL A 227 7.39 -22.46 -6.62
C VAL A 227 7.89 -22.92 -7.99
N TRP A 228 8.68 -22.08 -8.66
CA TRP A 228 9.36 -22.44 -9.91
C TRP A 228 10.85 -22.45 -9.67
N ALA A 229 11.55 -23.44 -10.22
CA ALA A 229 12.99 -23.34 -10.37
C ALA A 229 13.33 -22.27 -11.41
N THR A 230 14.45 -21.58 -11.26
CA THR A 230 14.99 -20.76 -12.35
C THR A 230 15.31 -21.69 -13.54
N PRO A 231 14.75 -21.44 -14.73
CA PRO A 231 15.07 -22.22 -15.92
C PRO A 231 16.55 -22.13 -16.29
N GLU A 232 17.08 -23.23 -16.83
CA GLU A 232 18.47 -23.33 -17.30
C GLU A 232 18.53 -23.27 -18.84
N PRO A 233 19.54 -22.59 -19.43
CA PRO A 233 20.62 -21.87 -18.77
C PRO A 233 20.18 -20.53 -18.13
N ILE A 234 20.74 -20.18 -16.97
CA ILE A 234 20.47 -18.91 -16.28
C ILE A 234 21.24 -17.74 -16.93
N HIS A 235 20.58 -16.59 -17.08
CA HIS A 235 21.19 -15.37 -17.58
C HIS A 235 21.21 -14.27 -16.53
N TYR A 236 22.31 -13.52 -16.49
CA TYR A 236 22.53 -12.47 -15.52
C TYR A 236 22.46 -11.08 -16.15
N GLY A 237 21.88 -10.15 -15.41
CA GLY A 237 21.93 -8.73 -15.67
C GLY A 237 23.24 -8.09 -15.23
N ASP A 238 23.18 -6.78 -15.08
CA ASP A 238 24.29 -5.90 -14.74
C ASP A 238 24.27 -5.42 -13.27
N LEU A 239 23.56 -6.12 -12.38
CA LEU A 239 23.61 -5.84 -10.95
C LEU A 239 24.91 -6.41 -10.36
N ASN A 240 25.60 -5.63 -9.54
CA ASN A 240 26.78 -6.09 -8.82
C ASN A 240 26.37 -7.06 -7.70
N THR A 241 26.64 -8.36 -7.86
CA THR A 241 26.48 -9.35 -6.79
C THR A 241 27.63 -9.23 -5.79
N SER A 242 27.70 -8.14 -5.03
CA SER A 242 28.59 -8.07 -3.86
C SER A 242 27.99 -8.85 -2.71
N GLY A 243 28.21 -10.16 -2.71
CA GLY A 243 27.64 -11.07 -1.72
C GLY A 243 28.18 -12.51 -1.74
N THR A 244 29.46 -12.74 -2.05
CA THR A 244 30.15 -13.98 -1.66
C THR A 244 31.66 -13.74 -1.56
N PRO A 245 32.31 -13.94 -0.40
CA PRO A 245 33.77 -13.99 -0.33
C PRO A 245 34.27 -15.29 -0.96
N GLY A 246 35.36 -15.16 -1.73
CA GLY A 246 35.88 -16.16 -2.67
C GLY A 246 36.24 -17.53 -2.11
N ASP A 247 36.35 -18.48 -3.03
CA ASP A 247 37.40 -19.49 -2.94
C ASP A 247 37.98 -19.75 -4.34
N GLU A 248 39.11 -19.10 -4.62
CA GLU A 248 40.11 -19.66 -5.52
C GLU A 248 41.16 -20.34 -4.64
N SER A 249 41.16 -21.68 -4.57
CA SER A 249 42.40 -22.43 -4.76
C SER A 249 42.17 -23.90 -5.13
N THR A 250 42.86 -24.28 -6.20
CA THR A 250 43.08 -25.64 -6.69
C THR A 250 44.12 -26.38 -5.85
N ASP A 251 43.86 -27.61 -5.40
CA ASP A 251 44.79 -28.75 -5.52
C ASP A 251 44.09 -30.11 -5.24
N PRO A 252 44.24 -31.16 -6.08
CA PRO A 252 43.63 -32.47 -5.86
C PRO A 252 44.65 -33.48 -5.31
N ASN A 253 44.43 -33.95 -4.08
CA ASN A 253 44.79 -35.26 -3.53
C ASN A 253 44.97 -35.17 -2.00
N ASN A 254 44.11 -35.82 -1.22
CA ASN A 254 44.56 -36.92 -0.38
C ASN A 254 43.37 -37.68 0.23
N SER A 255 43.56 -38.98 0.34
CA SER A 255 42.66 -40.00 0.85
C SER A 255 42.49 -39.98 2.38
N ASP A 256 41.29 -40.39 2.82
CA ASP A 256 41.01 -41.37 3.88
C ASP A 256 41.76 -41.23 5.22
N ASN A 257 41.03 -40.82 6.27
CA ASN A 257 40.88 -41.61 7.49
C ASN A 257 39.96 -40.90 8.52
N THR A 258 39.01 -41.68 9.01
CA THR A 258 38.16 -41.43 10.17
C THR A 258 38.95 -41.46 11.48
N GLU A 259 38.80 -40.42 12.31
CA GLU A 259 38.91 -40.50 13.78
C GLU A 259 38.19 -39.29 14.41
N GLU A 260 37.19 -39.54 15.25
CA GLU A 260 36.49 -38.54 16.08
C GLU A 260 37.42 -38.03 17.21
N PRO A 261 37.43 -36.72 17.53
CA PRO A 261 37.95 -36.24 18.79
C PRO A 261 36.84 -36.17 19.88
N PRO A 262 37.21 -36.29 21.17
CA PRO A 262 36.26 -36.35 22.28
C PRO A 262 35.66 -34.97 22.59
N GLY A 263 34.43 -34.99 23.10
CA GLY A 263 33.55 -33.84 23.29
C GLY A 263 34.16 -32.64 24.02
N GLU A 264 33.95 -31.47 23.42
CA GLU A 264 34.07 -30.18 24.07
C GLU A 264 32.84 -29.96 24.97
N GLU A 265 33.09 -29.68 26.24
CA GLU A 265 32.08 -29.14 27.16
C GLU A 265 31.53 -27.85 26.56
N GLU A 266 30.20 -27.76 26.42
CA GLU A 266 29.51 -26.53 26.01
C GLU A 266 29.87 -25.40 26.97
N VAL A 267 30.73 -24.50 26.51
CA VAL A 267 30.88 -23.17 27.11
C VAL A 267 29.56 -22.45 26.87
N PRO A 268 28.81 -22.02 27.90
CA PRO A 268 27.58 -21.27 27.68
C PRO A 268 27.91 -20.01 26.90
N ASP A 269 27.14 -19.75 25.84
CA ASP A 269 27.28 -18.55 25.01
C ASP A 269 27.40 -17.31 25.90
N PRO A 270 28.33 -16.38 25.61
CA PRO A 270 28.35 -15.10 26.30
C PRO A 270 26.96 -14.47 26.22
N PRO A 271 26.46 -13.82 27.29
CA PRO A 271 25.13 -13.24 27.30
C PRO A 271 24.99 -12.33 26.07
N GLN A 272 24.14 -12.74 25.14
CA GLN A 272 23.89 -12.00 23.91
C GLN A 272 23.43 -10.60 24.33
N THR A 273 24.20 -9.58 23.93
CA THR A 273 23.75 -8.20 24.05
C THR A 273 22.38 -8.11 23.37
N PRO A 274 21.33 -7.58 24.03
CA PRO A 274 20.00 -7.53 23.42
C PRO A 274 20.09 -6.86 22.06
N GLU A 275 19.53 -7.50 21.03
CA GLU A 275 19.45 -6.85 19.73
C GLU A 275 18.69 -5.52 19.86
N PRO A 276 19.12 -4.47 19.13
CA PRO A 276 18.44 -3.19 19.18
C PRO A 276 16.98 -3.35 18.77
N LEU A 277 16.08 -2.66 19.48
CA LEU A 277 14.65 -2.67 19.18
C LEU A 277 14.43 -2.06 17.79
N GLU A 278 14.03 -2.89 16.83
CA GLU A 278 13.70 -2.46 15.48
C GLU A 278 12.20 -2.50 15.20
N PHE A 279 11.74 -1.53 14.41
CA PHE A 279 10.34 -1.43 13.99
C PHE A 279 10.21 -1.78 12.51
N ILE A 280 9.19 -2.56 12.15
CA ILE A 280 8.83 -2.76 10.74
C ILE A 280 7.87 -1.64 10.34
N ARG A 281 8.27 -0.83 9.35
CA ARG A 281 7.40 0.20 8.78
C ARG A 281 6.60 -0.36 7.62
N LEU A 282 5.28 -0.24 7.70
CA LEU A 282 4.35 -0.55 6.61
C LEU A 282 3.74 0.76 6.11
N ALA A 283 4.12 1.17 4.90
CA ALA A 283 3.79 2.45 4.33
C ALA A 283 3.84 2.41 2.81
N GLY A 284 2.93 3.13 2.16
CA GLY A 284 3.02 3.44 0.74
C GLY A 284 2.95 4.95 0.49
N GLU A 285 2.86 5.35 -0.79
CA GLU A 285 2.87 6.76 -1.19
C GLU A 285 1.67 7.54 -0.63
N ASN A 286 0.54 6.87 -0.48
CA ASN A 286 -0.67 7.42 0.10
C ASN A 286 -1.42 6.37 0.93
N ARG A 287 -2.56 6.78 1.50
CA ARG A 287 -3.41 5.95 2.35
C ARG A 287 -3.86 4.62 1.75
N ILE A 288 -4.07 4.58 0.43
CA ILE A 288 -4.51 3.35 -0.26
C ILE A 288 -3.33 2.38 -0.32
N ASP A 289 -2.15 2.87 -0.72
CA ASP A 289 -0.94 2.04 -0.77
C ASP A 289 -0.52 1.55 0.62
N THR A 290 -0.61 2.41 1.64
CA THR A 290 -0.35 1.98 3.02
C THR A 290 -1.31 0.84 3.45
N ALA A 291 -2.59 0.93 3.10
CA ALA A 291 -3.56 -0.14 3.40
C ALA A 291 -3.26 -1.43 2.63
N ILE A 292 -2.80 -1.32 1.37
CA ILE A 292 -2.34 -2.46 0.56
C ILE A 292 -1.13 -3.13 1.21
N GLU A 293 -0.10 -2.37 1.58
CA GLU A 293 1.11 -2.89 2.23
C GLU A 293 0.80 -3.60 3.55
N GLN A 294 -0.10 -3.03 4.35
CA GLN A 294 -0.58 -3.65 5.58
C GLN A 294 -1.36 -4.95 5.33
N ALA A 295 -2.22 -4.98 4.31
CA ALA A 295 -2.97 -6.17 3.94
C ALA A 295 -2.04 -7.29 3.44
N LEU A 296 -1.10 -6.98 2.54
CA LEU A 296 -0.19 -7.99 1.98
C LEU A 296 0.81 -8.50 3.02
N SER A 297 1.27 -7.65 3.94
CA SER A 297 2.15 -8.04 5.05
C SER A 297 1.41 -8.85 6.12
N GLY A 298 0.15 -8.50 6.41
CA GLY A 298 -0.66 -9.16 7.43
C GLY A 298 -1.26 -10.50 7.00
N TRP A 299 -1.52 -10.64 5.70
CA TRP A 299 -2.16 -11.80 5.07
C TRP A 299 -1.33 -12.30 3.89
N PRO A 300 -0.07 -12.73 4.10
CA PRO A 300 0.84 -13.09 3.02
C PRO A 300 0.37 -14.31 2.21
N ALA A 301 -0.41 -15.20 2.84
CA ALA A 301 -1.01 -16.40 2.26
C ALA A 301 -2.43 -16.18 1.71
N GLY A 302 -2.90 -14.94 1.65
CA GLY A 302 -4.28 -14.61 1.27
C GLY A 302 -5.23 -14.48 2.46
N ALA A 303 -6.48 -14.07 2.18
CA ALA A 303 -7.52 -13.84 3.17
C ALA A 303 -8.88 -14.29 2.64
N ALA A 304 -9.60 -15.16 3.36
CA ALA A 304 -10.90 -15.66 2.92
C ALA A 304 -11.97 -14.56 2.75
N THR A 305 -11.80 -13.44 3.45
CA THR A 305 -12.64 -12.24 3.31
C THR A 305 -11.75 -11.01 3.19
N VAL A 306 -12.15 -10.07 2.33
CA VAL A 306 -11.59 -8.72 2.28
C VAL A 306 -12.68 -7.71 2.61
N ILE A 307 -12.38 -6.75 3.48
CA ILE A 307 -13.26 -5.63 3.76
C ILE A 307 -12.80 -4.42 2.94
N LEU A 308 -13.71 -3.80 2.19
CA LEU A 308 -13.46 -2.64 1.37
C LEU A 308 -14.20 -1.43 1.93
N ALA A 309 -13.47 -0.33 2.14
CA ALA A 309 -14.02 0.95 2.58
C ALA A 309 -13.47 2.11 1.75
N ARG A 310 -14.12 3.28 1.84
CA ARG A 310 -13.66 4.47 1.11
C ARG A 310 -12.48 5.15 1.81
N ALA A 311 -11.53 5.65 1.03
CA ALA A 311 -10.27 6.21 1.51
C ALA A 311 -10.39 7.66 2.02
N ASP A 312 -11.34 8.43 1.52
CA ASP A 312 -11.46 9.89 1.71
C ASP A 312 -12.36 10.29 2.90
N HIS A 313 -13.25 9.40 3.38
CA HIS A 313 -14.13 9.66 4.52
C HIS A 313 -14.54 8.36 5.22
N PHE A 314 -14.01 8.11 6.42
CA PHE A 314 -13.84 6.75 6.95
C PHE A 314 -14.58 6.38 8.26
N PRO A 315 -15.78 6.93 8.59
CA PRO A 315 -16.51 6.46 9.77
C PRO A 315 -16.87 4.97 9.69
N ASP A 316 -17.13 4.47 8.48
CA ASP A 316 -17.54 3.09 8.24
C ASP A 316 -16.35 2.12 8.44
N ALA A 317 -15.15 2.50 7.99
CA ALA A 317 -13.93 1.72 8.19
C ALA A 317 -13.56 1.58 9.68
N LEU A 318 -13.76 2.65 10.48
CA LEU A 318 -13.49 2.63 11.92
C LEU A 318 -14.38 1.63 12.64
N ALA A 319 -15.69 1.69 12.37
CA ALA A 319 -16.65 0.74 12.93
C ALA A 319 -16.43 -0.69 12.42
N GLY A 320 -15.77 -0.83 11.26
CA GLY A 320 -15.46 -2.09 10.59
C GLY A 320 -14.32 -2.91 11.21
N VAL A 321 -13.48 -2.35 12.09
CA VAL A 321 -12.33 -3.09 12.65
C VAL A 321 -12.74 -4.35 13.44
N PRO A 322 -13.76 -4.31 14.33
CA PRO A 322 -14.28 -5.53 14.96
C PRO A 322 -14.76 -6.59 13.95
N LEU A 323 -15.49 -6.16 12.92
CA LEU A 323 -15.94 -7.05 11.85
C LEU A 323 -14.76 -7.68 11.08
N ALA A 324 -13.74 -6.87 10.78
CA ALA A 324 -12.52 -7.33 10.12
C ALA A 324 -11.80 -8.38 10.96
N ALA A 325 -11.65 -8.13 12.27
CA ALA A 325 -11.03 -9.08 13.20
C ALA A 325 -11.84 -10.39 13.30
N GLN A 326 -13.17 -10.31 13.31
CA GLN A 326 -14.05 -11.49 13.35
C GLN A 326 -13.90 -12.39 12.13
N TYR A 327 -13.69 -11.80 10.95
CA TYR A 327 -13.43 -12.51 9.70
C TYR A 327 -11.96 -12.83 9.47
N ASP A 328 -11.08 -12.40 10.37
CA ASP A 328 -9.64 -12.43 10.17
C ASP A 328 -9.24 -11.85 8.80
N ALA A 329 -9.76 -10.65 8.50
CA ALA A 329 -9.75 -10.03 7.19
C ALA A 329 -9.00 -8.69 7.17
N PRO A 330 -8.27 -8.36 6.09
CA PRO A 330 -7.72 -7.02 5.90
C PRO A 330 -8.83 -6.01 5.56
N ILE A 331 -8.59 -4.76 5.92
CA ILE A 331 -9.35 -3.61 5.42
C ILE A 331 -8.54 -2.93 4.32
N LEU A 332 -9.04 -2.94 3.09
CA LEU A 332 -8.53 -2.17 1.97
C LEU A 332 -9.30 -0.86 1.80
N LEU A 333 -8.62 0.15 1.27
CA LEU A 333 -9.18 1.46 0.98
C LEU A 333 -9.25 1.70 -0.52
N THR A 334 -10.30 2.36 -0.99
CA THR A 334 -10.46 2.75 -2.40
C THR A 334 -11.10 4.13 -2.52
N SER A 335 -10.99 4.78 -3.68
CA SER A 335 -11.82 5.95 -4.00
C SER A 335 -13.32 5.60 -3.94
N SER A 336 -14.18 6.60 -3.71
CA SER A 336 -15.63 6.37 -3.59
C SER A 336 -16.32 5.97 -4.90
N GLN A 337 -15.71 6.26 -6.04
CA GLN A 337 -16.35 6.08 -7.36
C GLN A 337 -15.75 4.94 -8.17
N THR A 338 -14.47 4.65 -8.00
CA THR A 338 -13.71 3.72 -8.83
C THR A 338 -12.92 2.76 -7.95
N LEU A 339 -12.96 1.47 -8.29
CA LEU A 339 -12.02 0.50 -7.76
C LEU A 339 -10.71 0.66 -8.52
N GLU A 340 -9.73 1.29 -7.90
CA GLU A 340 -8.41 1.54 -8.50
C GLU A 340 -7.71 0.21 -8.82
N THR A 341 -6.98 0.15 -9.93
CA THR A 341 -6.33 -1.08 -10.42
C THR A 341 -5.47 -1.75 -9.35
N ARG A 342 -4.69 -0.97 -8.58
CA ARG A 342 -3.88 -1.48 -7.46
C ARG A 342 -4.69 -2.18 -6.37
N VAL A 343 -5.90 -1.68 -6.07
CA VAL A 343 -6.80 -2.28 -5.08
C VAL A 343 -7.42 -3.56 -5.66
N GLU A 344 -7.81 -3.55 -6.94
CA GLU A 344 -8.24 -4.74 -7.68
C GLU A 344 -7.18 -5.84 -7.66
N GLU A 345 -5.94 -5.51 -8.00
CA GLU A 345 -4.80 -6.44 -7.98
C GLU A 345 -4.53 -7.00 -6.58
N THR A 346 -4.66 -6.15 -5.56
CA THR A 346 -4.51 -6.58 -4.16
C THR A 346 -5.62 -7.54 -3.74
N ILE A 347 -6.87 -7.28 -4.13
CA ILE A 347 -8.00 -8.21 -3.87
C ILE A 347 -7.74 -9.54 -4.59
N MET A 348 -7.26 -9.54 -5.83
CA MET A 348 -6.89 -10.76 -6.55
C MET A 348 -5.74 -11.52 -5.85
N ALA A 349 -4.71 -10.81 -5.38
CA ALA A 349 -3.58 -11.41 -4.69
C ALA A 349 -3.95 -12.03 -3.33
N LEU A 350 -4.97 -11.46 -2.66
CA LEU A 350 -5.52 -12.00 -1.43
C LEU A 350 -6.50 -13.17 -1.67
N ASP A 351 -6.97 -13.34 -2.90
CA ASP A 351 -7.92 -14.35 -3.38
C ASP A 351 -9.09 -14.66 -2.41
N PRO A 352 -9.91 -13.65 -2.05
CA PRO A 352 -10.96 -13.88 -1.08
C PRO A 352 -12.12 -14.69 -1.65
N GLU A 353 -12.74 -15.50 -0.81
CA GLU A 353 -14.05 -16.08 -1.09
C GLU A 353 -15.11 -14.98 -1.13
N ARG A 354 -14.95 -13.92 -0.33
CA ARG A 354 -15.92 -12.84 -0.15
C ARG A 354 -15.29 -11.44 -0.06
N VAL A 355 -15.95 -10.46 -0.66
CA VAL A 355 -15.66 -9.03 -0.46
C VAL A 355 -16.82 -8.37 0.27
N ILE A 356 -16.53 -7.71 1.41
CA ILE A 356 -17.51 -6.95 2.20
C ILE A 356 -17.29 -5.46 1.98
N LEU A 357 -18.27 -4.78 1.41
CA LEU A 357 -18.27 -3.33 1.21
C LEU A 357 -18.91 -2.64 2.41
N LEU A 358 -18.18 -1.72 3.03
CA LEU A 358 -18.69 -0.89 4.13
C LEU A 358 -19.18 0.46 3.60
N GLY A 359 -20.46 0.74 3.84
CA GLY A 359 -21.14 1.96 3.41
C GLY A 359 -22.01 1.76 2.17
N GLY A 360 -22.96 2.68 1.99
CA GLY A 360 -23.91 2.65 0.87
C GLY A 360 -23.30 3.07 -0.47
N GLU A 361 -24.11 3.19 -1.52
CA GLU A 361 -23.64 3.60 -2.86
C GLU A 361 -23.01 5.01 -2.90
N GLY A 362 -23.38 5.90 -1.97
CA GLY A 362 -22.72 7.20 -1.83
C GLY A 362 -21.32 7.13 -1.20
N ALA A 363 -20.97 6.02 -0.55
CA ALA A 363 -19.66 5.75 0.02
C ALA A 363 -18.78 4.95 -0.94
N LEU A 364 -19.34 3.88 -1.51
CA LEU A 364 -18.72 3.04 -2.51
C LEU A 364 -19.74 2.83 -3.63
N SER A 365 -19.52 3.45 -4.78
CA SER A 365 -20.47 3.51 -5.90
C SER A 365 -20.96 2.13 -6.36
N GLN A 366 -22.08 2.11 -7.07
CA GLN A 366 -22.52 0.91 -7.76
C GLN A 366 -21.50 0.43 -8.81
N GLY A 367 -20.73 1.34 -9.41
CA GLY A 367 -19.65 1.00 -10.34
C GLY A 367 -18.56 0.14 -9.69
N ILE A 368 -18.27 0.34 -8.40
CA ILE A 368 -17.36 -0.53 -7.64
C ILE A 368 -17.97 -1.93 -7.47
N SER A 369 -19.25 -2.01 -7.10
CA SER A 369 -19.97 -3.29 -6.98
C SER A 369 -19.95 -4.07 -8.29
N ASP A 370 -20.27 -3.38 -9.40
CA ASP A 370 -20.33 -3.97 -10.74
C ASP A 370 -18.95 -4.45 -11.19
N LYS A 371 -17.91 -3.64 -10.96
CA LYS A 371 -16.52 -4.03 -11.25
C LYS A 371 -16.10 -5.27 -10.46
N LEU A 372 -16.35 -5.34 -9.15
CA LEU A 372 -16.06 -6.53 -8.35
C LEU A 372 -16.83 -7.76 -8.85
N LYS A 373 -18.08 -7.59 -9.28
CA LYS A 373 -18.89 -8.65 -9.88
C LYS A 373 -18.28 -9.16 -11.19
N ASP A 374 -17.84 -8.26 -12.08
CA ASP A 374 -17.17 -8.61 -13.33
C ASP A 374 -15.85 -9.36 -13.11
N LEU A 375 -15.22 -9.16 -11.96
CA LEU A 375 -14.01 -9.87 -11.52
C LEU A 375 -14.29 -11.20 -10.82
N GLY A 376 -15.56 -11.58 -10.64
CA GLY A 376 -15.95 -12.87 -10.06
C GLY A 376 -16.42 -12.82 -8.61
N TRP A 377 -16.45 -11.63 -7.98
CA TRP A 377 -17.05 -11.39 -6.66
C TRP A 377 -18.42 -10.72 -6.79
N GLY A 378 -19.37 -11.45 -7.38
CA GLY A 378 -20.78 -11.07 -7.43
C GLY A 378 -21.67 -12.02 -6.63
N GLY A 379 -22.96 -11.71 -6.53
CA GLY A 379 -23.93 -12.54 -5.78
C GLY A 379 -23.55 -12.65 -4.32
N ASP A 380 -23.59 -13.86 -3.75
CA ASP A 380 -23.33 -14.10 -2.32
C ASP A 380 -21.87 -13.87 -1.90
N ARG A 381 -20.95 -13.71 -2.87
CA ARG A 381 -19.54 -13.34 -2.62
C ARG A 381 -19.34 -11.85 -2.39
N GLN A 382 -20.37 -11.03 -2.64
CA GLN A 382 -20.34 -9.59 -2.42
C GLN A 382 -21.38 -9.20 -1.39
N ILE A 383 -20.93 -8.76 -0.23
CA ILE A 383 -21.83 -8.30 0.85
C ILE A 383 -21.65 -6.81 1.02
N ARG A 384 -22.74 -6.05 1.09
CA ARG A 384 -22.69 -4.64 1.45
C ARG A 384 -23.35 -4.43 2.80
N VAL A 385 -22.61 -3.84 3.74
CA VAL A 385 -23.11 -3.47 5.06
C VAL A 385 -23.23 -1.94 5.09
N SER A 386 -24.45 -1.43 5.17
CA SER A 386 -24.70 0.00 5.03
C SER A 386 -26.03 0.43 5.62
N GLY A 387 -26.03 1.56 6.33
CA GLY A 387 -27.24 2.25 6.75
C GLY A 387 -27.47 3.55 5.97
N LEU A 388 -28.55 4.26 6.31
CA LEU A 388 -28.92 5.54 5.68
C LEU A 388 -27.92 6.68 5.95
N ASN A 389 -27.10 6.54 6.99
CA ASN A 389 -26.10 7.49 7.42
C ASN A 389 -24.98 6.74 8.19
N ARG A 390 -23.92 7.45 8.58
CA ARG A 390 -22.76 6.85 9.30
C ARG A 390 -23.13 6.14 10.61
N TYR A 391 -24.19 6.58 11.29
CA TYR A 391 -24.66 5.98 12.54
C TYR A 391 -25.42 4.68 12.26
N GLY A 392 -26.25 4.67 11.20
CA GLY A 392 -26.89 3.47 10.68
C GLY A 392 -25.87 2.45 10.18
N THR A 393 -24.87 2.86 9.39
CA THR A 393 -23.82 1.95 8.95
C THR A 393 -23.03 1.37 10.11
N ALA A 394 -22.65 2.17 11.12
CA ALA A 394 -21.99 1.66 12.31
C ALA A 394 -22.88 0.66 13.10
N ALA A 395 -24.19 0.93 13.18
CA ALA A 395 -25.15 0.01 13.78
C ALA A 395 -25.23 -1.32 13.01
N ASP A 396 -25.33 -1.29 11.68
CA ASP A 396 -25.41 -2.50 10.86
C ASP A 396 -24.11 -3.30 10.90
N ILE A 397 -22.95 -2.63 10.93
CA ILE A 397 -21.65 -3.28 11.13
C ILE A 397 -21.57 -3.94 12.51
N ALA A 398 -22.04 -3.24 13.56
CA ALA A 398 -22.04 -3.77 14.91
C ALA A 398 -22.91 -5.03 15.03
N LEU A 399 -24.07 -5.05 14.40
CA LEU A 399 -24.94 -6.23 14.34
C LEU A 399 -24.28 -7.36 13.53
N ALA A 400 -23.72 -7.06 12.37
CA ALA A 400 -23.01 -8.03 11.53
C ALA A 400 -21.82 -8.67 12.26
N THR A 401 -21.11 -7.90 13.10
CA THR A 401 -19.97 -8.41 13.91
C THR A 401 -20.42 -9.53 14.84
N VAL A 402 -21.61 -9.40 15.44
CA VAL A 402 -22.13 -10.37 16.42
C VAL A 402 -22.88 -11.53 15.75
N GLU A 403 -23.50 -11.32 14.58
CA GLU A 403 -24.12 -12.42 13.85
C GLU A 403 -23.13 -13.52 13.43
N VAL A 404 -21.87 -13.14 13.18
CA VAL A 404 -20.81 -14.06 12.76
C VAL A 404 -20.29 -14.92 13.91
N SER A 405 -20.40 -14.48 15.18
CA SER A 405 -19.84 -15.20 16.33
C SER A 405 -20.64 -16.45 16.77
N GLN A 406 -21.59 -16.91 15.95
CA GLN A 406 -22.33 -18.19 16.01
C GLN A 406 -23.09 -18.53 17.31
N ASP A 407 -22.94 -17.79 18.40
CA ASP A 407 -23.72 -18.03 19.61
C ASP A 407 -25.01 -17.20 19.64
N ARG A 408 -25.98 -17.61 18.80
CA ARG A 408 -27.35 -17.06 18.79
C ARG A 408 -28.11 -17.28 20.11
N SER A 409 -27.49 -17.90 21.11
CA SER A 409 -28.04 -18.14 22.45
C SER A 409 -27.94 -16.93 23.36
N VAL A 410 -27.12 -15.92 23.03
CA VAL A 410 -26.84 -14.81 23.94
C VAL A 410 -27.66 -13.59 23.55
N GLY A 411 -28.78 -13.38 24.23
CA GLY A 411 -29.55 -12.12 24.15
C GLY A 411 -28.83 -10.93 24.78
N SER A 412 -27.50 -10.93 24.86
CA SER A 412 -26.65 -9.93 25.51
C SER A 412 -25.18 -10.12 25.13
N ILE A 413 -24.45 -9.06 24.75
CA ILE A 413 -23.00 -9.14 24.51
C ILE A 413 -22.18 -8.59 25.68
N GLU A 414 -20.88 -8.93 25.77
CA GLU A 414 -20.01 -8.47 26.87
C GLU A 414 -19.92 -6.94 26.92
N ALA A 415 -19.55 -6.30 25.79
CA ALA A 415 -19.36 -4.87 25.75
C ALA A 415 -19.62 -4.23 24.38
N VAL A 416 -19.94 -2.93 24.40
CA VAL A 416 -19.95 -2.03 23.22
C VAL A 416 -19.07 -0.82 23.51
N ALA A 417 -18.30 -0.38 22.52
CA ALA A 417 -17.65 0.93 22.53
C ALA A 417 -18.50 1.96 21.77
N ILE A 418 -18.60 3.17 22.30
CA ILE A 418 -19.32 4.28 21.69
C ILE A 418 -18.39 5.49 21.61
N ALA A 419 -18.22 6.02 20.41
CA ALA A 419 -17.46 7.23 20.13
C ALA A 419 -18.30 8.27 19.38
N THR A 420 -17.81 9.51 19.25
CA THR A 420 -18.45 10.48 18.37
C THR A 420 -18.17 10.14 16.90
N GLY A 421 -19.18 10.28 16.04
CA GLY A 421 -19.06 10.17 14.59
C GLY A 421 -18.68 11.47 13.89
N GLU A 422 -18.46 12.55 14.65
CA GLU A 422 -18.10 13.88 14.12
C GLU A 422 -16.59 14.10 14.03
N ASN A 423 -15.80 13.49 14.92
CA ASN A 423 -14.34 13.56 14.94
C ASN A 423 -13.77 12.23 15.46
N PHE A 424 -12.82 11.65 14.74
CA PHE A 424 -12.51 10.23 14.88
C PHE A 424 -11.33 9.77 15.77
N PRO A 425 -10.50 10.63 16.41
CA PRO A 425 -9.39 10.13 17.23
C PRO A 425 -9.83 9.20 18.35
N ASP A 426 -10.98 9.50 18.97
CA ASP A 426 -11.49 8.71 20.08
C ASP A 426 -11.95 7.32 19.60
N ALA A 427 -12.66 7.24 18.48
CA ALA A 427 -13.05 5.96 17.86
C ALA A 427 -11.83 5.12 17.47
N LEU A 428 -10.80 5.76 16.92
CA LEU A 428 -9.59 5.08 16.50
C LEU A 428 -8.77 4.56 17.69
N SER A 429 -8.76 5.27 18.82
CA SER A 429 -8.03 4.86 20.02
C SER A 429 -8.47 3.52 20.59
N ILE A 430 -9.72 3.11 20.34
CA ILE A 430 -10.28 1.83 20.79
C ILE A 430 -10.29 0.76 19.69
N ALA A 431 -10.03 1.11 18.42
CA ALA A 431 -10.33 0.25 17.27
C ALA A 431 -9.64 -1.12 17.32
N SER A 432 -8.32 -1.16 17.58
CA SER A 432 -7.57 -2.41 17.68
C SER A 432 -8.01 -3.28 18.85
N ILE A 433 -8.20 -2.69 20.04
CA ILE A 433 -8.75 -3.37 21.22
C ILE A 433 -10.17 -3.90 20.96
N ALA A 434 -10.99 -3.11 20.27
CA ALA A 434 -12.33 -3.51 19.88
C ALA A 434 -12.31 -4.73 18.96
N GLY A 435 -11.35 -4.80 18.04
CA GLY A 435 -11.05 -6.01 17.25
C GLY A 435 -10.63 -7.20 18.11
N ILE A 436 -9.66 -7.03 19.00
CA ILE A 436 -9.16 -8.09 19.89
C ILE A 436 -10.28 -8.68 20.76
N LYS A 437 -11.14 -7.82 21.32
CA LYS A 437 -12.24 -8.20 22.21
C LYS A 437 -13.55 -8.52 21.49
N GLN A 438 -13.60 -8.46 20.15
CA GLN A 438 -14.85 -8.59 19.39
C GLN A 438 -15.95 -7.66 19.92
N MET A 439 -15.56 -6.45 20.30
CA MET A 439 -16.42 -5.43 20.90
C MET A 439 -16.92 -4.48 19.80
N PRO A 440 -18.22 -4.46 19.48
CA PRO A 440 -18.73 -3.58 18.44
C PRO A 440 -18.52 -2.10 18.76
N ILE A 441 -18.31 -1.30 17.73
CA ILE A 441 -18.18 0.16 17.82
C ILE A 441 -19.43 0.81 17.25
N LEU A 442 -20.10 1.62 18.06
CA LEU A 442 -21.22 2.46 17.64
C LEU A 442 -20.83 3.94 17.68
N LEU A 443 -21.55 4.76 16.92
CA LEU A 443 -21.27 6.20 16.78
C LEU A 443 -22.41 7.07 17.33
N THR A 444 -22.10 8.28 17.79
CA THR A 444 -23.09 9.31 18.21
C THR A 444 -22.82 10.65 17.53
N GLU A 445 -23.82 11.55 17.51
CA GLU A 445 -23.66 12.94 17.05
C GLU A 445 -22.99 13.85 18.11
N GLY A 446 -22.43 13.26 19.16
CA GLY A 446 -21.81 13.94 20.29
C GLY A 446 -22.78 14.63 21.25
N LYS A 447 -23.78 15.36 20.74
CA LYS A 447 -24.84 16.01 21.54
C LYS A 447 -26.15 15.22 21.56
N THR A 448 -26.37 14.41 20.54
CA THR A 448 -27.58 13.61 20.35
C THR A 448 -27.21 12.14 20.20
N LEU A 449 -27.98 11.25 20.83
CA LEU A 449 -27.91 9.82 20.58
C LEU A 449 -28.81 9.48 19.38
N PRO A 450 -28.25 9.06 18.22
CA PRO A 450 -29.03 8.65 17.06
C PRO A 450 -29.98 7.50 17.39
N LYS A 451 -31.10 7.43 16.66
CA LYS A 451 -32.08 6.35 16.88
C LYS A 451 -31.48 4.99 16.52
N GLU A 452 -30.66 4.94 15.46
CA GLU A 452 -30.00 3.74 14.94
C GLU A 452 -29.05 3.16 16.00
N THR A 453 -28.26 4.03 16.64
CA THR A 453 -27.37 3.66 17.74
C THR A 453 -28.14 3.12 18.94
N LEU A 454 -29.25 3.76 19.31
CA LEU A 454 -30.07 3.30 20.44
C LEU A 454 -30.77 1.97 20.14
N GLU A 455 -31.24 1.77 18.91
CA GLU A 455 -31.84 0.51 18.48
C GLU A 455 -30.81 -0.62 18.47
N ALA A 456 -29.62 -0.40 17.92
CA ALA A 456 -28.52 -1.36 17.98
C ALA A 456 -28.16 -1.72 19.42
N LEU A 457 -28.04 -0.74 20.33
CA LEU A 457 -27.78 -1.00 21.74
C LEU A 457 -28.86 -1.89 22.40
N ARG A 458 -30.13 -1.72 22.04
CA ARG A 458 -31.22 -2.56 22.57
C ARG A 458 -31.16 -3.99 22.03
N ILE A 459 -30.81 -4.15 20.76
CA ILE A 459 -30.67 -5.48 20.13
C ILE A 459 -29.46 -6.22 20.70
N LEU A 460 -28.32 -5.54 20.79
CA LEU A 460 -27.07 -6.09 21.34
C LEU A 460 -27.14 -6.34 22.85
N ASN A 461 -27.96 -5.57 23.57
CA ASN A 461 -28.19 -5.65 25.01
C ASN A 461 -26.87 -5.84 25.81
N PRO A 462 -25.92 -4.89 25.72
CA PRO A 462 -24.58 -5.10 26.25
C PRO A 462 -24.53 -5.07 27.77
N GLN A 463 -23.69 -5.93 28.36
CA GLN A 463 -23.44 -5.93 29.82
C GLN A 463 -22.65 -4.70 30.27
N LYS A 464 -21.80 -4.17 29.37
CA LYS A 464 -20.97 -2.99 29.60
C LYS A 464 -20.94 -2.08 28.38
N VAL A 465 -20.90 -0.77 28.61
CA VAL A 465 -20.76 0.24 27.56
C VAL A 465 -19.57 1.14 27.90
N TYR A 466 -18.66 1.27 26.95
CA TYR A 466 -17.53 2.18 27.05
C TYR A 466 -17.80 3.43 26.20
N LEU A 467 -17.86 4.60 26.84
CA LEU A 467 -17.88 5.88 26.17
C LEU A 467 -16.43 6.33 25.94
N ILE A 468 -16.00 6.40 24.70
CA ILE A 468 -14.64 6.80 24.34
C ILE A 468 -14.66 8.27 23.93
N GLY A 469 -14.03 9.11 24.75
CA GLY A 469 -14.02 10.56 24.58
C GLY A 469 -14.64 11.32 25.76
N GLY A 470 -14.16 12.56 25.94
CA GLY A 470 -14.61 13.44 27.02
C GLY A 470 -16.03 13.97 26.83
N GLU A 471 -16.51 14.76 27.79
CA GLU A 471 -17.87 15.32 27.76
C GLU A 471 -18.12 16.29 26.58
N GLY A 472 -17.06 16.92 26.07
CA GLY A 472 -17.13 17.74 24.86
C GLY A 472 -17.34 16.94 23.58
N ALA A 473 -16.87 15.68 23.55
CA ALA A 473 -17.05 14.76 22.43
C ALA A 473 -18.36 13.97 22.54
N ILE A 474 -18.73 13.54 23.75
CA ILE A 474 -19.99 12.84 24.04
C ILE A 474 -20.64 13.47 25.27
N ASN A 475 -21.70 14.23 25.05
CA ASN A 475 -22.42 14.98 26.07
C ASN A 475 -22.93 14.05 27.20
N PRO A 476 -22.89 14.47 28.47
CA PRO A 476 -23.43 13.70 29.60
C PRO A 476 -24.91 13.30 29.44
N SER A 477 -25.71 14.06 28.68
CA SER A 477 -27.09 13.70 28.39
C SER A 477 -27.22 12.36 27.64
N ILE A 478 -26.27 12.03 26.77
CA ILE A 478 -26.21 10.74 26.06
C ILE A 478 -25.94 9.62 27.06
N GLN A 479 -24.99 9.81 27.97
CA GLN A 479 -24.68 8.86 29.03
C GLN A 479 -25.91 8.55 29.88
N ASN A 480 -26.61 9.58 30.34
CA ASN A 480 -27.84 9.43 31.13
C ASN A 480 -28.92 8.69 30.35
N LYS A 481 -29.10 9.02 29.06
CA LYS A 481 -30.07 8.36 28.19
C LYS A 481 -29.75 6.88 27.98
N ILE A 482 -28.49 6.52 27.74
CA ILE A 482 -28.06 5.11 27.61
C ILE A 482 -28.30 4.36 28.92
N GLN A 483 -27.90 4.97 30.04
CA GLN A 483 -28.05 4.37 31.37
C GLN A 483 -29.52 4.06 31.69
N GLU A 484 -30.42 5.01 31.42
CA GLU A 484 -31.87 4.85 31.60
C GLU A 484 -32.44 3.78 30.66
N GLN A 485 -32.14 3.86 29.36
CA GLN A 485 -32.76 3.00 28.34
C GLN A 485 -32.31 1.54 28.42
N LEU A 486 -31.10 1.28 28.92
CA LEU A 486 -30.54 -0.07 29.09
C LEU A 486 -30.54 -0.54 30.54
N SER A 487 -31.01 0.29 31.49
CA SER A 487 -30.98 -0.02 32.93
C SER A 487 -29.58 -0.38 33.46
N LEU A 488 -28.53 0.25 32.92
CA LEU A 488 -27.15 0.00 33.32
C LEU A 488 -26.83 0.69 34.65
N SER A 489 -26.01 0.05 35.48
CA SER A 489 -25.39 0.72 36.63
C SER A 489 -24.25 1.63 36.19
N SER A 490 -23.84 2.57 37.04
CA SER A 490 -22.67 3.42 36.78
C SER A 490 -21.36 2.64 36.59
N SER A 491 -21.26 1.42 37.12
CA SER A 491 -20.09 0.54 36.91
C SER A 491 -20.08 -0.14 35.53
N GLN A 492 -21.24 -0.23 34.89
CA GLN A 492 -21.42 -0.82 33.56
C GLN A 492 -21.33 0.22 32.45
N LEU A 493 -21.38 1.52 32.76
CA LEU A 493 -21.23 2.60 31.79
C LEU A 493 -19.96 3.39 32.12
N VAL A 494 -18.85 3.02 31.49
CA VAL A 494 -17.51 3.53 31.79
C VAL A 494 -17.08 4.52 30.72
N ARG A 495 -16.59 5.69 31.12
CA ARG A 495 -16.03 6.68 30.18
C ARG A 495 -14.51 6.66 30.22
N LEU A 496 -13.86 6.48 29.07
CA LEU A 496 -12.42 6.54 28.89
C LEU A 496 -12.08 7.81 28.09
N TYR A 497 -11.34 8.71 28.71
CA TYR A 497 -11.10 10.04 28.13
C TYR A 497 -9.87 10.74 28.75
N GLY A 498 -9.50 11.85 28.12
CA GLY A 498 -8.65 12.86 28.73
C GLY A 498 -8.77 14.22 28.04
N ASN A 499 -7.80 15.11 28.29
CA ASN A 499 -7.84 16.49 27.80
C ASN A 499 -7.48 16.61 26.31
N SER A 500 -6.83 15.60 25.77
CA SER A 500 -6.42 15.50 24.36
C SER A 500 -6.71 14.10 23.81
N ARG A 501 -6.64 13.95 22.47
CA ARG A 501 -6.73 12.64 21.82
C ARG A 501 -5.68 11.64 22.33
N TYR A 502 -4.52 12.14 22.74
CA TYR A 502 -3.43 11.33 23.28
C TYR A 502 -3.68 10.91 24.72
N ASP A 503 -4.37 11.76 25.51
CA ASP A 503 -4.81 11.37 26.85
C ASP A 503 -5.97 10.37 26.81
N THR A 504 -6.88 10.49 25.83
CA THR A 504 -7.90 9.46 25.57
C THR A 504 -7.24 8.15 25.15
N MET A 505 -6.27 8.19 24.22
CA MET A 505 -5.48 7.02 23.81
C MET A 505 -4.82 6.36 25.04
N ALA A 506 -4.15 7.15 25.88
CA ALA A 506 -3.55 6.64 27.10
C ALA A 506 -4.58 5.99 28.05
N ALA A 507 -5.75 6.60 28.22
CA ALA A 507 -6.82 6.05 29.05
C ALA A 507 -7.33 4.69 28.53
N VAL A 508 -7.45 4.55 27.21
CA VAL A 508 -7.84 3.29 26.57
C VAL A 508 -6.74 2.25 26.75
N THR A 509 -5.49 2.59 26.45
CA THR A 509 -4.34 1.70 26.64
C THR A 509 -4.22 1.20 28.08
N GLU A 510 -4.37 2.09 29.07
CA GLU A 510 -4.34 1.74 30.49
C GLU A 510 -5.48 0.79 30.88
N ALA A 511 -6.70 1.05 30.40
CA ALA A 511 -7.88 0.26 30.73
C ALA A 511 -7.83 -1.17 30.17
N PHE A 512 -7.13 -1.38 29.06
CA PHE A 512 -7.05 -2.65 28.34
C PHE A 512 -5.63 -3.20 28.23
N ALA A 513 -4.71 -2.78 29.10
CA ALA A 513 -3.31 -3.19 29.06
C ALA A 513 -3.10 -4.71 29.14
N ALA A 514 -4.04 -5.45 29.73
CA ALA A 514 -3.97 -6.91 29.85
C ALA A 514 -4.40 -7.67 28.57
N GLU A 515 -5.02 -6.98 27.60
CA GLU A 515 -5.60 -7.61 26.40
C GLU A 515 -4.59 -7.76 25.26
N SER A 516 -3.44 -7.08 25.37
CA SER A 516 -2.44 -6.98 24.33
C SER A 516 -1.06 -7.06 24.94
N GLN A 517 -0.13 -7.66 24.20
CA GLN A 517 1.30 -7.65 24.53
C GLN A 517 2.14 -7.10 23.37
N GLY A 518 1.49 -6.67 22.28
CA GLY A 518 2.12 -6.05 21.12
C GLY A 518 1.77 -4.56 21.02
N LEU A 519 2.64 -3.78 20.39
CA LEU A 519 2.41 -2.37 20.12
C LEU A 519 2.62 -2.08 18.63
N CYS A 520 1.64 -1.40 18.04
CA CYS A 520 1.77 -0.79 16.73
C CYS A 520 1.61 0.73 16.89
N PHE A 521 2.24 1.51 16.04
CA PHE A 521 2.22 2.97 16.16
C PHE A 521 1.78 3.61 14.85
N ALA A 522 0.95 4.65 14.95
CA ALA A 522 0.47 5.40 13.80
C ALA A 522 0.31 6.88 14.15
N THR A 523 0.18 7.72 13.14
CA THR A 523 -0.04 9.16 13.36
C THR A 523 -1.38 9.46 14.01
N GLY A 524 -1.39 10.41 14.95
CA GLY A 524 -2.58 10.91 15.61
C GLY A 524 -3.27 12.07 14.92
N GLN A 525 -2.93 12.42 13.66
CA GLN A 525 -3.44 13.64 12.99
C GLN A 525 -4.52 13.37 11.94
N GLU A 526 -4.18 12.67 10.84
CA GLU A 526 -5.06 12.48 9.66
C GLU A 526 -5.60 11.04 9.50
N PHE A 527 -5.03 10.07 10.23
CA PHE A 527 -5.59 8.75 10.55
C PHE A 527 -5.83 7.65 9.47
N PRO A 528 -5.49 7.76 8.17
CA PRO A 528 -5.78 6.64 7.27
C PRO A 528 -4.93 5.40 7.56
N ASP A 529 -3.67 5.58 7.95
CA ASP A 529 -2.71 4.48 8.14
C ASP A 529 -3.05 3.63 9.36
N ALA A 530 -3.56 4.28 10.40
CA ALA A 530 -4.01 3.64 11.64
C ALA A 530 -5.28 2.80 11.45
N LEU A 531 -6.05 3.10 10.40
CA LEU A 531 -7.39 2.58 10.17
C LEU A 531 -7.36 1.16 9.60
N ALA A 532 -6.67 0.98 8.48
CA ALA A 532 -6.36 -0.35 7.96
C ALA A 532 -5.41 -1.10 8.93
N GLY A 533 -4.49 -0.36 9.56
CA GLY A 533 -3.52 -0.93 10.49
C GLY A 533 -4.16 -1.47 11.77
N ALA A 534 -5.31 -0.94 12.18
CA ALA A 534 -6.03 -1.44 13.34
C ALA A 534 -6.59 -2.86 13.15
N ALA A 535 -6.96 -3.26 11.92
CA ALA A 535 -7.34 -4.63 11.63
C ALA A 535 -6.14 -5.58 11.72
N LEU A 536 -4.98 -5.18 11.17
CA LEU A 536 -3.73 -5.92 11.30
C LEU A 536 -3.30 -6.03 12.77
N ALA A 537 -3.33 -4.92 13.51
CA ALA A 537 -2.99 -4.91 14.92
C ALA A 537 -3.92 -5.82 15.75
N ALA A 538 -5.21 -5.85 15.45
CA ALA A 538 -6.14 -6.78 16.10
C ALA A 538 -5.78 -8.25 15.83
N ARG A 539 -5.44 -8.60 14.57
CA ARG A 539 -4.94 -9.93 14.20
C ARG A 539 -3.66 -10.30 14.96
N LEU A 540 -2.74 -9.34 15.12
CA LEU A 540 -1.49 -9.50 15.86
C LEU A 540 -1.66 -9.45 17.39
N LYS A 541 -2.88 -9.24 17.90
CA LYS A 541 -3.16 -8.98 19.33
C LYS A 541 -2.30 -7.84 19.88
N ALA A 542 -2.17 -6.78 19.10
CA ALA A 542 -1.40 -5.58 19.38
C ALA A 542 -2.30 -4.35 19.53
N THR A 543 -1.88 -3.42 20.39
CA THR A 543 -2.56 -2.13 20.58
C THR A 543 -1.99 -1.11 19.61
N VAL A 544 -2.84 -0.45 18.82
CA VAL A 544 -2.43 0.72 18.04
C VAL A 544 -2.35 1.93 18.95
N ILE A 545 -1.18 2.56 19.03
CA ILE A 545 -0.92 3.80 19.75
C ILE A 545 -0.85 4.97 18.76
N LEU A 546 -1.68 5.98 18.99
CA LEU A 546 -1.68 7.22 18.20
C LEU A 546 -0.62 8.18 18.73
N LEU A 547 0.33 8.55 17.86
CA LEU A 547 1.46 9.40 18.20
C LEU A 547 1.23 10.88 17.85
N PRO A 548 1.71 11.80 18.68
CA PRO A 548 1.75 13.22 18.34
C PRO A 548 2.79 13.50 17.25
N LYS A 549 2.59 14.60 16.53
CA LYS A 549 3.61 15.16 15.63
C LYS A 549 4.78 15.77 16.40
N SER A 550 4.51 16.32 17.59
CA SER A 550 5.52 16.88 18.50
C SER A 550 6.13 15.80 19.41
N SER A 551 6.93 16.21 20.40
CA SER A 551 7.59 15.27 21.32
C SER A 551 6.59 14.40 22.08
N ILE A 552 6.89 13.11 22.26
CA ILE A 552 6.10 12.24 23.15
C ILE A 552 6.23 12.73 24.60
N GLU A 553 7.34 13.42 24.93
CA GLU A 553 7.57 14.07 26.23
C GLU A 553 6.51 15.13 26.57
N ASP A 554 5.93 15.78 25.56
CA ASP A 554 4.86 16.78 25.75
C ASP A 554 3.55 16.13 26.27
N TYR A 555 3.44 14.80 26.20
CA TYR A 555 2.26 14.02 26.56
C TYR A 555 2.60 12.96 27.63
N PRO A 556 2.82 13.37 28.89
CA PRO A 556 3.33 12.49 29.94
C PRO A 556 2.43 11.29 30.24
N ARG A 557 1.10 11.42 30.08
CA ARG A 557 0.19 10.28 30.26
C ARG A 557 0.38 9.24 29.15
N LEU A 558 0.45 9.68 27.89
CA LEU A 558 0.72 8.80 26.75
C LEU A 558 2.08 8.12 26.90
N LYS A 559 3.14 8.88 27.20
CA LYS A 559 4.47 8.34 27.46
C LYS A 559 4.45 7.24 28.52
N ASN A 560 3.79 7.49 29.66
CA ASN A 560 3.67 6.52 30.73
C ASN A 560 2.87 5.28 30.34
N ALA A 561 1.79 5.45 29.57
CA ALA A 561 0.98 4.34 29.08
C ALA A 561 1.79 3.44 28.12
N ILE A 562 2.58 4.02 27.21
CA ILE A 562 3.48 3.27 26.32
C ILE A 562 4.54 2.53 27.14
N ALA A 563 5.22 3.22 28.06
CA ALA A 563 6.29 2.62 28.85
C ALA A 563 5.82 1.48 29.74
N ARG A 564 4.60 1.56 30.30
CA ARG A 564 4.07 0.54 31.23
C ARG A 564 3.27 -0.55 30.55
N HIS A 565 3.04 -0.48 29.25
CA HIS A 565 2.28 -1.50 28.55
C HIS A 565 3.00 -2.86 28.69
N PRO A 566 2.28 -3.94 29.04
CA PRO A 566 2.85 -5.29 28.99
C PRO A 566 3.40 -5.58 27.60
N ARG A 567 4.60 -6.15 27.51
CA ARG A 567 5.24 -6.44 26.22
C ARG A 567 5.69 -7.88 26.16
N ASN A 568 5.40 -8.52 25.04
CA ASN A 568 6.13 -9.70 24.59
C ASN A 568 7.32 -9.21 23.78
N ILE A 569 8.54 -9.51 24.24
CA ILE A 569 9.79 -9.07 23.59
C ILE A 569 9.94 -9.71 22.20
N GLU A 570 9.35 -10.87 21.99
CA GLU A 570 9.34 -11.55 20.69
C GLU A 570 8.28 -10.97 19.72
N ALA A 571 7.35 -10.15 20.22
CA ALA A 571 6.34 -9.53 19.37
C ALA A 571 6.94 -8.35 18.60
N GLN A 572 7.00 -8.47 17.28
CA GLN A 572 7.49 -7.43 16.39
C GLN A 572 6.61 -6.17 16.47
N PRO A 573 7.18 -4.98 16.78
CA PRO A 573 6.42 -3.74 16.74
C PRO A 573 6.40 -3.16 15.32
N TYR A 574 5.27 -2.54 14.95
CA TYR A 574 5.07 -1.96 13.63
C TYR A 574 4.87 -0.44 13.69
N ILE A 575 5.37 0.25 12.67
CA ILE A 575 4.97 1.62 12.35
C ILE A 575 4.05 1.59 11.13
N PHE A 576 2.88 2.19 11.24
CA PHE A 576 1.93 2.36 10.15
C PHE A 576 2.01 3.78 9.59
N GLY A 577 2.30 3.87 8.29
CA GLY A 577 2.47 5.13 7.57
C GLY A 577 3.94 5.51 7.36
N GLY A 578 4.18 6.39 6.39
CA GLY A 578 5.52 6.86 6.01
C GLY A 578 6.15 7.83 7.02
N ASP A 579 7.34 8.32 6.72
CA ASP A 579 8.07 9.25 7.59
C ASP A 579 7.33 10.59 7.81
N GLY A 580 6.50 11.01 6.87
CA GLY A 580 5.62 12.17 7.04
C GLY A 580 4.52 11.96 8.10
N ALA A 581 4.12 10.71 8.34
CA ALA A 581 3.10 10.34 9.33
C ALA A 581 3.73 10.10 10.70
N VAL A 582 4.80 9.31 10.76
CA VAL A 582 5.60 9.02 11.96
C VAL A 582 7.07 9.23 11.61
N SER A 583 7.62 10.36 12.03
CA SER A 583 8.97 10.78 11.64
C SER A 583 10.06 9.92 12.27
N PRO A 584 11.26 9.86 11.67
CA PRO A 584 12.40 9.16 12.25
C PRO A 584 12.71 9.59 13.69
N GLU A 585 12.53 10.88 14.02
CA GLU A 585 12.71 11.38 15.39
C GLU A 585 11.68 10.81 16.37
N ARG A 586 10.43 10.59 15.93
CA ARG A 586 9.41 9.92 16.76
C ARG A 586 9.77 8.46 16.99
N VAL A 587 10.28 7.79 15.95
CA VAL A 587 10.73 6.39 16.03
C VAL A 587 11.89 6.27 17.01
N GLU A 588 12.85 7.21 16.98
CA GLU A 588 13.97 7.20 17.92
C GLU A 588 13.52 7.44 19.37
N GLU A 589 12.60 8.38 19.61
CA GLU A 589 12.00 8.56 20.95
C GLU A 589 11.30 7.28 21.45
N LEU A 590 10.65 6.54 20.56
CA LEU A 590 10.08 5.23 20.92
C LEU A 590 11.17 4.20 21.24
N LYS A 591 12.25 4.12 20.46
CA LYS A 591 13.38 3.22 20.72
C LYS A 591 13.98 3.50 22.10
N GLU A 592 14.21 4.77 22.43
CA GLU A 592 14.70 5.17 23.75
C GLU A 592 13.72 4.80 24.87
N LEU A 593 12.43 5.13 24.70
CA LEU A 593 11.40 4.88 25.71
C LEU A 593 11.23 3.38 26.01
N LEU A 594 11.21 2.58 24.95
CA LEU A 594 10.98 1.14 25.00
C LEU A 594 12.25 0.34 25.32
N GLY A 595 13.43 0.84 24.94
CA GLY A 595 14.74 0.28 25.29
C GLY A 595 15.10 0.51 26.77
N ASN A 596 14.79 1.67 27.33
CA ASN A 596 15.03 1.94 28.76
C ASN A 596 14.19 1.05 29.68
N THR A 597 12.98 0.67 29.25
CA THR A 597 12.15 -0.27 30.02
C THR A 597 12.65 -1.71 29.95
N TYR A 598 13.38 -2.08 28.88
CA TYR A 598 14.02 -3.39 28.73
C TYR A 598 15.10 -3.60 29.81
N LEU A 599 15.89 -2.57 30.10
CA LEU A 599 16.93 -2.61 31.13
C LEU A 599 16.35 -2.67 32.55
N ALA A 600 15.20 -2.05 32.81
CA ALA A 600 14.56 -2.06 34.13
C ALA A 600 13.91 -3.41 34.49
N GLY A 601 13.37 -4.15 33.51
CA GLY A 601 12.78 -5.48 33.73
C GLY A 601 13.81 -6.55 34.09
N ASN A 602 14.97 -6.53 33.44
CA ASN A 602 16.06 -7.49 33.70
C ASN A 602 16.81 -7.28 35.03
N ILE A 603 16.61 -6.15 35.73
CA ILE A 603 17.20 -5.92 37.06
C ILE A 603 16.33 -6.57 38.17
N LEU A 604 15.06 -6.88 37.90
CA LEU A 604 14.14 -7.45 38.89
C LEU A 604 14.01 -8.99 38.82
N GLU A 605 14.58 -9.63 37.80
CA GLU A 605 14.59 -11.10 37.63
C GLU A 605 15.99 -11.72 37.66
N LYS A 606 16.82 -11.32 38.62
CA LYS A 606 17.93 -12.16 39.10
C LYS A 606 17.77 -12.42 40.60
N PRO A 607 17.46 -13.66 41.03
CA PRO A 607 17.55 -14.04 42.44
C PRO A 607 18.99 -13.96 42.96
#